data_AF-A0A4Y2T2H7-F1
#
_entry.id   AF-A0A4Y2T2H7-F1
#
_cell.length_a   1.000
_cell.length_b   1.000
_cell.length_c   1.000
_cell.angle_alpha   90.00
_cell.angle_beta   90.00
_cell.angle_gamma   90.00
#
_symmetry.space_group_name_H-M   'P 1'
#
loop_
_entity.id
_entity.type
_entity.pdbx_description
1 polymer ?
#
loop_
_entity_poly.entity_id
_entity_poly.type
_entity_poly.pdbx_seq_one_letter_code
_entity_poly.pdbx_strand_id
1 'polypeptide(L)'
;MTRARVIQLLDEFFGTKYQTGEDVGIFLFRVKTAAARLQEAGHKVDGLYLGFKMIRYLPQEFQSIDRQMERRGIYCRQERSGTNT
;
A
#
# COMPACT_ATOMS: atom_id res chain seq x y z
N MET A 1 -17.20 14.12 13.29
CA MET A 1 -16.00 13.84 12.46
C MET A 1 -16.30 14.27 11.03
N THR A 2 -15.42 15.02 10.37
CA THR A 2 -15.68 15.60 9.03
C THR A 2 -15.17 14.70 7.92
N ARG A 3 -15.88 14.61 6.79
CA ARG A 3 -15.48 13.83 5.60
C ARG A 3 -14.07 14.22 5.12
N ALA A 4 -13.71 15.50 5.26
CA ALA A 4 -12.36 16.01 4.96
C ALA A 4 -11.25 15.29 5.77
N ARG A 5 -11.50 14.97 7.04
CA ARG A 5 -10.52 14.27 7.88
C ARG A 5 -10.29 12.83 7.41
N VAL A 6 -11.36 12.14 7.00
CA VAL A 6 -11.26 10.79 6.43
C VAL A 6 -10.50 10.80 5.11
N ILE A 7 -10.75 11.80 4.25
CA ILE A 7 -10.04 11.96 2.97
C ILE A 7 -8.53 12.16 3.19
N GLN A 8 -8.13 12.99 4.16
CA GLN A 8 -6.72 13.18 4.51
C GLN A 8 -6.06 11.88 5.01
N LEU A 9 -6.77 11.12 5.86
CA LEU A 9 -6.27 9.85 6.37
C LEU A 9 -6.18 8.78 5.27
N LEU A 10 -7.08 8.82 4.29
CA LEU A 10 -7.00 7.97 3.09
C LEU A 10 -5.79 8.35 2.24
N ASP A 11 -5.56 9.65 2.03
CA ASP A 11 -4.37 10.13 1.31
C ASP A 11 -3.07 9.72 2.01
N GLU A 12 -3.00 9.84 3.35
CA GLU A 12 -1.88 9.36 4.15
C GLU A 12 -1.70 7.83 4.04
N PHE A 13 -2.80 7.09 4.13
CA PHE A 13 -2.79 5.64 3.98
C PHE A 13 -2.28 5.22 2.61
N PHE A 14 -2.78 5.80 1.51
CA PHE A 14 -2.36 5.48 0.14
C PHE A 14 -0.97 6.05 -0.21
N GLY A 15 -0.60 7.19 0.36
CA GLY A 15 0.69 7.86 0.20
C GLY A 15 1.85 7.18 0.95
N THR A 16 1.55 6.32 1.94
CA THR A 16 2.57 5.52 2.63
C THR A 16 3.26 4.58 1.63
N LYS A 17 4.52 4.88 1.30
CA LYS A 17 5.38 4.10 0.43
C LYS A 17 6.53 3.52 1.26
N TYR A 18 7.00 2.34 0.85
CA TYR A 18 8.22 1.75 1.38
C TYR A 18 9.41 2.65 1.05
N GLN A 19 10.25 2.94 2.03
CA GLN A 19 11.46 3.74 1.85
C GLN A 19 12.68 2.82 1.70
N THR A 20 13.57 3.12 0.76
CA THR A 20 14.80 2.33 0.56
C THR A 20 15.67 2.39 1.83
N GLY A 21 15.96 1.22 2.42
CA GLY A 21 16.68 1.10 3.69
C GLY A 21 15.79 1.05 4.94
N GLU A 22 14.46 1.13 4.78
CA GLU A 22 13.50 0.91 5.87
C GLU A 22 13.31 -0.60 6.11
N ASP A 23 13.28 -1.01 7.39
CA ASP A 23 12.92 -2.39 7.71
C ASP A 23 11.48 -2.68 7.29
N VAL A 24 11.23 -3.86 6.71
CA VAL A 24 9.87 -4.25 6.25
C VAL A 24 8.87 -4.19 7.39
N GLY A 25 9.26 -4.54 8.61
CA GLY A 25 8.44 -4.42 9.81
C GLY A 25 8.04 -2.97 10.13
N ILE A 26 8.94 -2.00 9.91
CA ILE A 26 8.65 -0.56 10.09
C ILE A 26 7.64 -0.08 9.04
N PHE A 27 7.79 -0.50 7.79
CA PHE A 27 6.82 -0.19 6.74
C PHE A 27 5.44 -0.78 7.05
N LEU A 28 5.39 -2.06 7.42
CA LEU A 28 4.14 -2.74 7.80
C LEU A 28 3.49 -2.07 9.02
N PHE A 29 4.29 -1.63 9.98
CA PHE A 29 3.83 -0.89 11.14
C PHE A 29 3.15 0.42 10.73
N ARG A 30 3.79 1.24 9.88
CA ARG A 30 3.22 2.51 9.39
C ARG A 30 1.90 2.30 8.64
N VAL A 31 1.83 1.28 7.79
CA VAL A 31 0.60 0.92 7.06
C VAL A 31 -0.52 0.50 8.02
N LYS A 32 -0.21 -0.31 9.04
CA LYS A 32 -1.18 -0.70 10.07
C LYS A 32 -1.63 0.48 10.93
N THR A 33 -0.72 1.38 11.30
CA THR A 33 -1.04 2.60 12.05
C THR A 33 -1.99 3.49 11.24
N ALA A 34 -1.74 3.69 9.95
CA ALA A 34 -2.64 4.47 9.09
C ALA A 34 -4.02 3.81 8.94
N ALA A 35 -4.08 2.47 8.83
CA ALA A 35 -5.35 1.74 8.82
C ALA A 35 -6.12 1.85 10.14
N ALA A 36 -5.42 1.81 11.28
CA ALA A 36 -6.03 1.99 12.60
C ALA A 36 -6.63 3.40 12.75
N ARG A 37 -5.93 4.45 12.30
CA ARG A 37 -6.45 5.83 12.30
C ARG A 37 -7.70 5.97 11.43
N LEU A 38 -7.75 5.26 10.30
CA LEU A 38 -8.96 5.21 9.46
C LEU A 38 -10.11 4.49 10.16
N GLN A 39 -9.83 3.39 10.86
CA GLN A 39 -10.83 2.66 11.63
C GLN A 39 -11.39 3.50 12.79
N GLU A 40 -10.52 4.19 13.54
CA GLU A 40 -10.92 5.18 14.55
C GLU A 40 -11.74 6.31 13.93
N ALA A 41 -11.45 6.64 12.66
CA ALA A 41 -12.21 7.61 11.88
C ALA A 41 -13.57 7.08 11.36
N GLY A 42 -13.99 5.88 11.78
CA GLY A 42 -15.24 5.25 11.35
C GLY A 42 -15.18 4.69 9.92
N HIS A 43 -13.98 4.60 9.33
CA HIS A 43 -13.78 4.09 7.98
C HIS A 43 -12.87 2.85 8.01
N LYS A 44 -13.48 1.68 8.10
CA LYS A 44 -12.74 0.42 8.12
C LYS A 44 -12.12 0.17 6.74
N VAL A 45 -10.80 0.04 6.69
CA VAL A 45 -10.08 -0.41 5.49
C VAL A 45 -10.27 -1.92 5.34
N ASP A 46 -10.62 -2.37 4.14
CA ASP A 46 -10.74 -3.80 3.86
C ASP A 46 -9.37 -4.49 3.98
N GLY A 47 -9.34 -5.68 4.59
CA GLY A 47 -8.14 -6.49 4.71
C GLY A 47 -7.53 -6.85 3.35
N LEU A 48 -8.35 -6.93 2.30
CA LEU A 48 -7.90 -7.16 0.93
C LEU A 48 -7.04 -5.99 0.41
N TYR A 49 -7.46 -4.74 0.64
CA TYR A 49 -6.68 -3.55 0.26
C TYR A 49 -5.42 -3.40 1.10
N LEU A 50 -5.47 -3.78 2.38
CA LEU A 50 -4.31 -3.81 3.26
C LEU A 50 -3.28 -4.82 2.75
N GLY A 51 -3.69 -6.06 2.47
CA GLY A 51 -2.84 -7.11 1.95
C GLY A 51 -2.27 -6.78 0.57
N PHE A 52 -3.09 -6.23 -0.33
CA PHE A 52 -2.64 -5.77 -1.64
C PHE A 52 -1.54 -4.71 -1.53
N LYS A 53 -1.68 -3.78 -0.58
CA LYS A 53 -0.68 -2.75 -0.35
C LYS A 53 0.61 -3.35 0.24
N MET A 54 0.50 -4.29 1.17
CA MET A 54 1.67 -4.96 1.74
C MET A 54 2.47 -5.66 0.64
N ILE A 55 1.83 -6.47 -0.21
CA ILE A 55 2.50 -7.22 -1.29
C ILE A 55 3.14 -6.27 -2.31
N ARG A 56 2.39 -5.29 -2.81
CA ARG A 56 2.85 -4.42 -3.92
C ARG A 56 4.01 -3.49 -3.57
N TYR A 57 4.19 -3.19 -2.29
CA TYR A 57 5.23 -2.27 -1.81
C TYR A 57 6.35 -2.99 -1.04
N LEU A 58 6.41 -4.32 -1.09
CA LEU A 58 7.58 -5.03 -0.61
C LEU A 58 8.83 -4.56 -1.40
N PRO A 59 9.99 -4.43 -0.74
CA PRO A 59 11.25 -4.10 -1.40
C PRO A 59 11.54 -5.04 -2.57
N GLN A 60 12.26 -4.54 -3.58
CA GLN A 60 12.55 -5.25 -4.83
C GLN A 60 13.23 -6.63 -4.62
N GLU A 61 13.88 -6.81 -3.47
CA GLU A 61 14.47 -8.06 -2.99
C GLU A 61 13.44 -9.19 -2.82
N PHE A 62 12.20 -8.85 -2.44
CA PHE A 62 11.08 -9.78 -2.31
C PHE A 62 10.12 -9.77 -3.52
N GLN A 63 10.28 -8.80 -4.43
CA GLN A 63 9.52 -8.73 -5.70
C GLN A 63 9.90 -9.82 -6.71
N SER A 64 10.91 -10.64 -6.41
CA SER A 64 11.19 -11.86 -7.16
C SER A 64 9.99 -12.83 -7.15
N ILE A 65 9.15 -12.77 -6.11
CA ILE A 65 7.88 -13.51 -6.02
C ILE A 65 6.80 -12.83 -6.87
N ASP A 66 6.64 -11.50 -6.77
CA ASP A 66 5.66 -10.75 -7.58
C ASP A 66 5.92 -10.87 -9.08
N ARG A 67 7.19 -10.80 -9.50
CA ARG A 67 7.59 -10.99 -10.90
C ARG A 67 7.29 -12.42 -11.38
N GLN A 68 7.38 -13.41 -10.49
CA GLN A 68 6.98 -14.79 -10.80
C GLN A 68 5.46 -14.95 -10.87
N MET A 69 4.71 -14.27 -10.02
CA MET A 69 3.24 -14.29 -10.05
C MET A 69 2.68 -13.53 -11.26
N GLU A 70 3.34 -12.44 -11.69
CA GLU A 70 3.09 -11.73 -12.95
C GLU A 70 3.32 -12.66 -14.16
N ARG A 71 4.46 -13.36 -14.20
CA ARG A 71 4.73 -14.37 -15.26
C ARG A 71 3.72 -15.52 -15.27
N ARG A 72 3.12 -15.84 -14.11
CA ARG A 72 2.09 -16.87 -13.96
C ARG A 72 0.67 -16.36 -14.26
N GLY A 73 0.50 -15.08 -14.61
CA GLY A 73 -0.78 -14.52 -15.04
C GLY A 73 -1.83 -14.37 -13.93
N ILE A 74 -1.42 -14.36 -12.65
CA ILE A 74 -2.37 -14.29 -11.52
C ILE A 74 -2.92 -12.87 -11.34
N TYR A 75 -2.23 -11.84 -11.83
CA TYR A 75 -2.72 -10.45 -11.90
C TYR A 75 -1.95 -9.64 -12.96
N CYS A 76 -2.64 -8.70 -13.63
CA CYS A 76 -2.05 -7.83 -14.65
C CYS A 76 -1.17 -6.73 -14.03
N ARG A 77 0.04 -6.57 -14.57
CA ARG A 77 0.91 -5.42 -14.32
C ARG A 77 0.24 -4.16 -14.84
N GLN A 78 -0.13 -3.26 -13.93
CA GLN A 78 -0.48 -1.91 -14.32
C GLN A 78 0.80 -1.21 -14.74
N GLU A 79 0.97 -1.01 -16.06
CA GLU A 79 2.03 -0.15 -16.58
C GLU A 79 1.91 1.20 -15.87
N ARG A 80 2.99 1.64 -15.19
CA ARG A 80 3.12 3.05 -14.84
C ARG A 80 3.26 3.80 -16.16
N SER A 81 2.16 4.23 -16.74
CA SER A 81 2.13 5.29 -17.74
C SER A 81 2.47 6.61 -17.03
N GLY A 82 3.74 6.76 -16.66
CA GLY A 82 4.34 8.06 -16.38
C GLY A 82 4.95 8.57 -17.67
N THR A 83 4.12 9.03 -18.60
CA THR A 83 4.60 9.93 -19.65
C THR A 83 4.91 11.26 -18.97
N ASN A 84 6.19 11.50 -18.75
CA ASN A 84 6.73 12.82 -18.45
C ASN A 84 6.57 13.66 -19.72
N THR A 85 5.70 14.66 -19.69
CA THR A 85 5.66 15.76 -20.67
C THR A 85 5.35 17.03 -19.90
#